data_AF-A0A7S0Z0W0-F1
#
_entry.id   AF-A0A7S0Z0W0-F1
#
_cell.length_a   1.000
_cell.length_b   1.000
_cell.length_c   1.000
_cell.angle_alpha   90.00
_cell.angle_beta   90.00
_cell.angle_gamma   90.00
#
_symmetry.space_group_name_H-M   'P 1'
#
loop_
_entity.id
_entity.type
_entity.pdbx_description
1 polymer ?
#
loop_
_entity_poly.entity_id
_entity_poly.type
_entity_poly.pdbx_seq_one_letter_code
_entity_poly.pdbx_strand_id
1 'polypeptide(L)'
;MGALRGDFGDGVVQLLGAALVLDTRLFKGKCTDLDRALGSAIGYLEGGEASGHAEGRMGELSRAREDVTGLTSSEKLRKDYKRWGEGARAYGIATVPCSVQDWSAHDPQWASEVAAFGSREGVPLVLTMLTFTDAGGEFRRQLLVHSTDAALLEACCAHLEGPDHPAVLEATGEGSLKLQRV
;
A
#
# COMPACT_ATOMS: atom_id res chain seq x y z
N MET A 1 15.60 31.95 -1.05
CA MET A 1 15.29 31.09 0.10
C MET A 1 13.82 31.26 0.44
N GLY A 2 13.01 30.20 0.27
CA GLY A 2 11.56 30.26 0.34
C GLY A 2 11.03 30.60 1.73
N ALA A 3 10.00 31.46 1.78
CA ALA A 3 9.41 32.02 3.00
C ALA A 3 9.10 30.97 4.09
N LEU A 4 8.69 29.76 3.69
CA LEU A 4 8.30 28.68 4.62
C LEU A 4 9.45 28.13 5.48
N ARG A 5 10.70 28.16 5.02
CA ARG A 5 11.84 27.72 5.85
C ARG A 5 12.14 28.69 7.00
N GLY A 6 11.85 29.98 6.81
CA GLY A 6 11.99 30.99 7.86
C GLY A 6 10.94 30.84 8.96
N ASP A 7 9.72 30.44 8.59
CA ASP A 7 8.57 30.44 9.50
C ASP A 7 8.40 29.12 10.29
N PHE A 8 8.77 27.97 9.71
CA PHE A 8 8.47 26.65 10.30
C PHE A 8 9.71 25.83 10.71
N GLY A 9 10.92 26.34 10.46
CA GLY A 9 12.18 25.64 10.73
C GLY A 9 12.39 24.42 9.82
N ASP A 10 13.65 23.94 9.77
CA ASP A 10 14.03 22.90 8.81
C ASP A 10 13.29 21.57 9.05
N GLY A 11 13.07 21.15 10.30
CA GLY A 11 12.42 19.87 10.60
C GLY A 11 11.01 19.73 10.01
N VAL A 12 10.18 20.78 10.12
CA VAL A 12 8.82 20.78 9.58
C VAL A 12 8.82 20.76 8.05
N VAL A 13 9.72 21.52 7.44
CA VAL A 13 9.90 21.55 5.98
C VAL A 13 10.30 20.18 5.45
N GLN A 14 11.14 19.45 6.18
CA GLN A 14 11.59 18.10 5.82
C GLN A 14 10.44 17.09 5.92
N LEU A 15 9.59 17.19 6.94
CA LEU A 15 8.40 16.35 7.11
C LEU A 15 7.37 16.59 6.00
N LEU A 16 7.06 17.85 5.71
CA LEU A 16 6.15 18.23 4.62
C LEU A 16 6.69 17.75 3.26
N GLY A 17 7.98 17.98 3.00
CA GLY A 17 8.65 17.51 1.79
C GLY A 17 8.58 15.98 1.65
N ALA A 18 8.79 15.23 2.74
CA ALA A 18 8.71 13.77 2.73
C ALA A 18 7.32 13.24 2.36
N ALA A 19 6.26 13.79 2.95
CA ALA A 19 4.88 13.41 2.62
C ALA A 19 4.56 13.73 1.15
N LEU A 20 4.93 14.93 0.70
CA LEU A 20 4.69 15.40 -0.66
C LEU A 20 5.38 14.51 -1.70
N VAL A 21 6.66 14.19 -1.53
CA VAL A 21 7.38 13.34 -2.49
C VAL A 21 6.86 11.90 -2.51
N LEU A 22 6.48 11.34 -1.37
CA LEU A 22 5.97 9.98 -1.27
C LEU A 22 4.60 9.83 -1.94
N ASP A 23 3.67 10.73 -1.65
CA ASP A 23 2.27 10.65 -2.11
C ASP A 23 2.16 11.01 -3.61
N THR A 24 2.93 12.00 -4.05
CA THR A 24 2.91 12.46 -5.45
C THR A 24 3.91 11.72 -6.34
N ARG A 25 4.70 10.80 -5.78
CA ARG A 25 5.82 10.12 -6.46
C ARG A 25 6.77 11.12 -7.13
N LEU A 26 7.25 12.07 -6.33
CA LEU A 26 8.04 13.21 -6.80
C LEU A 26 7.32 13.96 -7.95
N PHE A 27 6.05 14.29 -7.74
CA PHE A 27 5.19 15.05 -8.67
C PHE A 27 4.95 14.39 -10.04
N LYS A 28 5.28 13.09 -10.18
CA LYS A 28 5.04 12.28 -11.40
C LYS A 28 3.73 11.48 -11.31
N GLY A 29 3.12 11.38 -10.14
CA GLY A 29 1.88 10.65 -9.86
C GLY A 29 0.66 11.56 -9.77
N LYS A 30 -0.29 11.20 -8.87
CA LYS A 30 -1.43 12.06 -8.53
C LYS A 30 -0.88 13.31 -7.84
N CYS A 31 -0.95 14.44 -8.52
CA CYS A 31 -0.33 15.69 -8.12
C CYS A 31 -1.25 16.85 -8.55
N THR A 32 -1.48 17.80 -7.65
CA THR A 32 -2.29 19.00 -7.85
C THR A 32 -1.43 20.24 -8.01
N ASP A 33 -2.02 21.35 -8.45
CA ASP A 33 -1.30 22.64 -8.53
C ASP A 33 -0.83 23.12 -7.16
N LEU A 34 -1.59 22.81 -6.09
CA LEU A 34 -1.20 23.10 -4.72
C LEU A 34 0.06 22.32 -4.32
N ASP A 35 0.16 21.04 -4.69
CA ASP A 35 1.35 20.22 -4.42
C ASP A 35 2.59 20.84 -5.07
N ARG A 36 2.46 21.33 -6.30
CA ARG A 36 3.57 21.99 -7.02
C ARG A 36 3.95 23.32 -6.38
N ALA A 37 2.96 24.14 -6.01
CA ALA A 37 3.22 25.40 -5.32
C ALA A 37 3.94 25.18 -3.98
N LEU A 38 3.49 24.19 -3.19
CA LEU A 38 4.15 23.80 -1.95
C LEU A 38 5.57 23.28 -2.21
N GLY A 39 5.74 22.37 -3.17
CA GLY A 39 7.04 21.82 -3.56
C GLY A 39 8.05 22.89 -3.98
N SER A 40 7.62 23.92 -4.71
CA SER A 40 8.45 25.08 -5.03
C SER A 40 8.77 25.90 -3.78
N ALA A 41 7.76 26.22 -2.96
CA ALA A 41 7.94 27.04 -1.77
C ALA A 41 8.89 26.41 -0.72
N ILE A 42 8.96 25.07 -0.66
CA ILE A 42 9.89 24.33 0.23
C ILE A 42 11.22 23.94 -0.44
N GLY A 43 11.43 24.29 -1.72
CA GLY A 43 12.69 24.08 -2.44
C GLY A 43 12.91 22.65 -2.95
N TYR A 44 11.86 21.88 -3.20
CA TYR A 44 11.90 20.52 -3.74
C TYR A 44 11.70 20.45 -5.27
N LEU A 45 11.22 21.54 -5.88
CA LEU A 45 10.97 21.63 -7.33
C LEU A 45 11.93 22.57 -8.08
N GLU A 46 12.83 23.26 -7.38
CA GLU A 46 13.83 24.13 -8.00
C GLU A 46 15.08 23.30 -8.39
N GLY A 47 15.73 23.59 -9.53
CA GLY A 47 16.56 22.63 -10.27
C GLY A 47 17.92 22.20 -9.70
N GLY A 48 18.56 21.26 -10.41
CA GLY A 48 19.95 20.83 -10.26
C GLY A 48 20.19 19.94 -9.03
N GLU A 49 20.70 20.54 -7.95
CA GLU A 49 21.04 19.85 -6.70
C GLU A 49 19.79 19.53 -5.85
N ALA A 50 18.80 20.42 -5.85
CA ALA A 50 17.54 20.20 -5.13
C ALA A 50 16.72 19.05 -5.75
N SER A 51 16.77 18.86 -7.07
CA SER A 51 16.20 17.67 -7.73
C SER A 51 16.92 16.39 -7.34
N GLY A 52 18.26 16.38 -7.30
CA GLY A 52 19.03 15.19 -6.90
C GLY A 52 18.81 14.80 -5.43
N HIS A 53 18.71 15.81 -4.55
CA HIS A 53 18.38 15.60 -3.13
C HIS A 53 16.96 15.06 -2.93
N ALA A 54 15.99 15.56 -3.69
CA ALA A 54 14.61 15.09 -3.64
C ALA A 54 14.48 13.65 -4.18
N GLU A 55 15.20 13.30 -5.25
CA GLU A 55 15.26 11.94 -5.79
C GLU A 55 15.92 10.96 -4.82
N GLY A 56 17.08 11.32 -4.25
CA GLY A 56 17.76 10.50 -3.24
C GLY A 56 16.87 10.23 -2.04
N ARG A 57 16.24 11.28 -1.50
CA ARG A 57 15.28 11.17 -0.40
C ARG A 57 14.06 10.32 -0.76
N MET A 58 13.50 10.49 -1.96
CA MET A 58 12.38 9.66 -2.41
C MET A 58 12.77 8.18 -2.42
N GLY A 59 14.00 7.86 -2.86
CA GLY A 59 14.55 6.50 -2.81
C GLY A 59 14.63 5.96 -1.39
N GLU A 60 15.22 6.73 -0.46
CA GLU A 60 15.34 6.35 0.96
C GLU A 60 13.97 6.13 1.61
N LEU A 61 13.06 7.10 1.44
CA LEU A 61 11.72 7.04 2.02
C LEU A 61 10.88 5.90 1.43
N SER A 62 10.97 5.65 0.12
CA SER A 62 10.25 4.55 -0.52
C SER A 62 10.74 3.21 0.00
N ARG A 63 12.07 3.02 0.09
CA ARG A 63 12.66 1.81 0.68
C ARG A 63 12.20 1.61 2.12
N ALA A 64 12.25 2.65 2.95
CA ALA A 64 11.81 2.56 4.33
C ALA A 64 10.31 2.29 4.47
N ARG A 65 9.47 2.85 3.59
CA ARG A 65 8.03 2.60 3.56
C ARG A 65 7.69 1.16 3.17
N GLU A 66 8.48 0.60 2.26
CA GLU A 66 8.29 -0.72 1.65
C GLU A 66 8.94 -1.85 2.45
N ASP A 67 9.93 -1.55 3.31
CA ASP A 67 10.51 -2.55 4.20
C ASP A 67 9.53 -2.95 5.30
N VAL A 68 9.08 -4.21 5.23
CA VAL A 68 8.20 -4.86 6.21
C VAL A 68 8.79 -6.17 6.72
N THR A 69 10.08 -6.40 6.49
CA THR A 69 10.76 -7.67 6.83
C THR A 69 10.74 -7.95 8.34
N GLY A 70 10.83 -6.91 9.18
CA GLY A 70 10.79 -7.02 10.64
C GLY A 70 9.39 -7.09 11.26
N LEU A 71 8.31 -7.04 10.46
CA LEU A 71 6.94 -7.00 10.98
C LEU A 71 6.31 -8.41 11.01
N THR A 72 5.51 -8.70 12.02
CA THR A 72 4.60 -9.86 12.03
C THR A 72 3.49 -9.72 10.98
N SER A 73 2.80 -10.81 10.62
CA SER A 73 1.67 -10.76 9.68
C SER A 73 0.56 -9.80 10.13
N SER A 74 0.23 -9.79 11.42
CA SER A 74 -0.75 -8.83 11.96
C SER A 74 -0.27 -7.38 11.87
N GLU A 75 1.02 -7.10 12.06
CA GLU A 75 1.57 -5.75 11.94
C GLU A 75 1.63 -5.29 10.49
N LYS A 76 1.98 -6.19 9.56
CA LYS A 76 1.90 -5.95 8.11
C LYS A 76 0.49 -5.52 7.71
N LEU A 77 -0.52 -6.28 8.14
CA LEU A 77 -1.94 -5.99 7.87
C LEU A 77 -2.38 -4.64 8.44
N ARG A 78 -2.02 -4.34 9.69
CA ARG A 78 -2.43 -3.11 10.40
C ARG A 78 -1.80 -1.84 9.84
N LYS A 79 -0.57 -1.91 9.31
CA LYS A 79 0.27 -0.75 8.94
C LYS A 79 -0.43 0.25 8.00
N ASP A 80 -1.14 -0.25 7.00
CA ASP A 80 -1.96 0.56 6.07
C ASP A 80 -3.32 -0.13 5.87
N TYR A 81 -4.06 -0.25 6.98
CA TYR A 81 -5.41 -0.77 7.03
C TYR A 81 -6.43 0.34 7.06
N LYS A 82 -7.50 0.14 6.31
CA LYS A 82 -8.70 0.97 6.37
C LYS A 82 -9.91 0.06 6.47
N ARG A 83 -10.87 0.47 7.30
CA ARG A 83 -12.16 -0.19 7.48
C ARG A 83 -13.24 0.64 6.82
N TRP A 84 -14.15 -0.03 6.13
CA TRP A 84 -15.32 0.60 5.51
C TRP A 84 -16.58 -0.19 5.84
N GLY A 85 -17.73 0.46 5.63
CA GLY A 85 -19.04 -0.14 5.87
C GLY A 85 -19.36 -0.39 7.34
N GLU A 86 -20.54 -0.95 7.56
CA GLU A 86 -21.10 -1.23 8.88
C GLU A 86 -21.84 -2.57 8.90
N GLY A 87 -21.87 -3.22 10.07
CA GLY A 87 -22.55 -4.51 10.27
C GLY A 87 -22.12 -5.58 9.28
N ALA A 88 -23.09 -6.28 8.69
CA ALA A 88 -22.86 -7.36 7.73
C ALA A 88 -22.25 -6.91 6.39
N ARG A 89 -22.12 -5.59 6.14
CA ARG A 89 -21.48 -5.02 4.94
C ARG A 89 -20.13 -4.38 5.25
N ALA A 90 -19.59 -4.58 6.45
CA ALA A 90 -18.28 -4.09 6.77
C ALA A 90 -17.20 -4.85 6.00
N TYR A 91 -16.12 -4.16 5.62
CA TYR A 91 -14.96 -4.79 5.00
C TYR A 91 -13.70 -4.00 5.32
N GLY A 92 -12.57 -4.69 5.26
CA GLY A 92 -11.25 -4.13 5.46
C GLY A 92 -10.41 -4.20 4.20
N ILE A 93 -9.59 -3.18 3.96
CA ILE A 93 -8.53 -3.24 2.94
C ILE A 93 -7.20 -2.91 3.60
N ALA A 94 -6.25 -3.83 3.53
CA ALA A 94 -4.87 -3.63 3.92
C ALA A 94 -3.98 -3.51 2.68
N THR A 95 -2.95 -2.67 2.74
CA THR A 95 -1.87 -2.66 1.73
C THR A 95 -0.58 -3.18 2.35
N VAL A 96 0.03 -4.19 1.74
CA VAL A 96 1.25 -4.83 2.25
C VAL A 96 2.34 -4.83 1.16
N PRO A 97 3.52 -4.23 1.41
CA PRO A 97 4.58 -4.10 0.41
C PRO A 97 5.47 -5.36 0.31
N CYS A 98 4.86 -6.52 0.04
CA CYS A 98 5.60 -7.74 -0.31
C CYS A 98 4.76 -8.61 -1.25
N SER A 99 5.37 -9.62 -1.90
CA SER A 99 4.61 -10.64 -2.63
C SER A 99 4.00 -11.66 -1.66
N VAL A 100 3.00 -12.42 -2.11
CA VAL A 100 2.47 -13.54 -1.31
C VAL A 100 3.53 -14.64 -1.11
N GLN A 101 4.44 -14.80 -2.08
CA GLN A 101 5.52 -15.77 -2.02
C GLN A 101 6.52 -15.41 -0.92
N ASP A 102 6.94 -14.14 -0.88
CA ASP A 102 7.85 -13.65 0.17
C ASP A 102 7.17 -13.69 1.54
N TRP A 103 5.89 -13.33 1.61
CA TRP A 103 5.12 -13.42 2.85
C TRP A 103 5.05 -14.86 3.35
N SER A 104 4.66 -15.80 2.49
CA SER A 104 4.57 -17.23 2.83
C SER A 104 5.91 -17.82 3.29
N ALA A 105 7.01 -17.37 2.68
CA ALA A 105 8.35 -17.82 3.04
C ALA A 105 8.79 -17.32 4.43
N HIS A 106 8.36 -16.11 4.82
CA HIS A 106 8.68 -15.54 6.14
C HIS A 106 7.73 -16.02 7.24
N ASP A 107 6.45 -16.20 6.92
CA ASP A 107 5.42 -16.64 7.86
C ASP A 107 4.48 -17.66 7.19
N PRO A 108 4.69 -18.97 7.41
CA PRO A 108 3.80 -20.01 6.89
C PRO A 108 2.36 -19.92 7.41
N GLN A 109 2.11 -19.18 8.49
CA GLN A 109 0.80 -19.01 9.11
C GLN A 109 0.10 -17.71 8.66
N TRP A 110 0.63 -17.02 7.64
CA TRP A 110 0.06 -15.75 7.17
C TRP A 110 -1.45 -15.81 6.87
N ALA A 111 -1.93 -16.93 6.30
CA ALA A 111 -3.34 -17.09 5.92
C ALA A 111 -4.26 -17.12 7.15
N SER A 112 -3.87 -17.86 8.19
CA SER A 112 -4.62 -17.90 9.44
C SER A 112 -4.52 -16.56 10.20
N GLU A 113 -3.41 -15.84 10.07
CA GLU A 113 -3.29 -14.47 10.59
C GLU A 113 -4.19 -13.46 9.87
N VAL A 114 -4.40 -13.59 8.56
CA VAL A 114 -5.39 -12.78 7.83
C VAL A 114 -6.81 -13.06 8.35
N ALA A 115 -7.15 -14.33 8.56
CA ALA A 115 -8.46 -14.71 9.10
C ALA A 115 -8.67 -14.19 10.54
N ALA A 116 -7.65 -14.35 11.38
CA ALA A 116 -7.66 -13.84 12.75
C ALA A 116 -7.75 -12.31 12.76
N PHE A 117 -7.06 -11.62 11.86
CA PHE A 117 -7.11 -10.17 11.73
C PHE A 117 -8.52 -9.69 11.34
N GLY A 118 -9.17 -10.31 10.34
CA GLY A 118 -10.55 -9.97 9.97
C GLY A 118 -11.54 -10.15 11.14
N SER A 119 -11.37 -11.24 11.90
CA SER A 119 -12.15 -11.49 13.12
C SER A 119 -11.92 -10.43 14.20
N ARG A 120 -10.67 -9.99 14.41
CA ARG A 120 -10.33 -8.92 15.38
C ARG A 120 -10.92 -7.56 14.99
N GLU A 121 -10.88 -7.22 13.70
CA GLU A 121 -11.43 -5.97 13.18
C GLU A 121 -12.97 -6.00 13.00
N GLY A 122 -13.59 -7.17 13.25
CA GLY A 122 -15.04 -7.37 13.14
C GLY A 122 -15.55 -7.12 11.72
N VAL A 123 -14.82 -7.60 10.72
CA VAL A 123 -15.20 -7.48 9.30
C VAL A 123 -15.38 -8.86 8.66
N PRO A 124 -16.49 -9.12 7.94
CA PRO A 124 -16.70 -10.38 7.22
C PRO A 124 -15.80 -10.54 6.00
N LEU A 125 -15.19 -9.46 5.47
CA LEU A 125 -14.34 -9.46 4.28
C LEU A 125 -13.06 -8.66 4.53
N VAL A 126 -11.91 -9.26 4.23
CA VAL A 126 -10.59 -8.60 4.21
C VAL A 126 -10.00 -8.74 2.82
N LEU A 127 -9.65 -7.60 2.24
CA LEU A 127 -8.91 -7.49 0.99
C LEU A 127 -7.47 -7.06 1.32
N THR A 128 -6.47 -7.79 0.86
CA THR A 128 -5.07 -7.41 1.08
C THR A 128 -4.40 -7.15 -0.25
N MET A 129 -4.18 -5.88 -0.57
CA MET A 129 -3.44 -5.46 -1.76
C MET A 129 -1.94 -5.58 -1.49
N LEU A 130 -1.32 -6.56 -2.12
CA LEU A 130 0.10 -6.78 -2.11
C LEU A 130 0.77 -5.97 -3.21
N THR A 131 1.85 -5.27 -2.90
CA THR A 131 2.63 -4.49 -3.87
C THR A 131 4.10 -4.86 -3.78
N PHE A 132 4.72 -5.18 -4.91
CA PHE A 132 6.12 -5.60 -4.94
C PHE A 132 6.72 -5.33 -6.31
N THR A 133 8.05 -5.45 -6.41
CA THR A 133 8.78 -5.45 -7.67
C THR A 133 9.15 -6.89 -7.99
N ASP A 134 8.79 -7.36 -9.18
CA ASP A 134 9.13 -8.73 -9.59
C ASP A 134 10.62 -8.86 -9.98
N ALA A 135 11.04 -10.09 -10.33
CA ALA A 135 12.42 -10.37 -10.74
C ALA A 135 12.85 -9.63 -12.02
N GLY A 136 11.91 -9.14 -12.83
CA GLY A 136 12.16 -8.32 -14.01
C GLY A 136 12.33 -6.84 -13.69
N GLY A 137 12.17 -6.44 -12.42
CA GLY A 137 12.20 -5.04 -12.02
C GLY A 137 10.88 -4.31 -12.24
N GLU A 138 9.80 -5.02 -12.58
CA GLU A 138 8.50 -4.40 -12.83
C GLU A 138 7.66 -4.35 -11.56
N PHE A 139 7.00 -3.21 -11.36
CA PHE A 139 6.06 -3.05 -10.26
C PHE A 139 4.80 -3.89 -10.51
N ARG A 140 4.49 -4.78 -9.58
CA ARG A 140 3.36 -5.71 -9.63
C ARG A 140 2.42 -5.54 -8.44
N ARG A 141 1.20 -6.04 -8.61
CA ARG A 141 0.20 -6.15 -7.54
C ARG A 141 -0.43 -7.52 -7.52
N GLN A 142 -0.68 -8.01 -6.32
CA GLN A 142 -1.57 -9.14 -6.05
C GLN A 142 -2.68 -8.65 -5.11
N LEU A 143 -3.83 -9.32 -5.13
CA LEU A 143 -4.94 -9.02 -4.23
C LEU A 143 -5.36 -10.31 -3.54
N LEU A 144 -5.17 -10.40 -2.23
CA LEU A 144 -5.70 -11.51 -1.44
C LEU A 144 -7.14 -11.17 -1.03
N VAL A 145 -8.02 -12.14 -1.14
CA VAL A 145 -9.42 -12.04 -0.72
C VAL A 145 -9.65 -13.11 0.34
N HIS A 146 -10.05 -12.66 1.53
CA HIS A 146 -10.42 -13.53 2.63
C HIS A 146 -11.80 -13.13 3.15
N SER A 147 -12.67 -14.10 3.36
CA SER A 147 -13.96 -13.86 4.00
C SER A 147 -14.37 -15.02 4.90
N THR A 148 -15.03 -14.69 6.01
CA THR A 148 -15.68 -15.69 6.88
C THR A 148 -17.04 -16.13 6.33
N ASP A 149 -17.54 -15.46 5.29
CA ASP A 149 -18.80 -15.77 4.60
C ASP A 149 -18.48 -16.28 3.19
N ALA A 150 -18.75 -17.57 2.96
CA ALA A 150 -18.45 -18.22 1.70
C ALA A 150 -19.22 -17.63 0.51
N ALA A 151 -20.46 -17.19 0.71
CA ALA A 151 -21.26 -16.58 -0.35
C ALA A 151 -20.73 -15.17 -0.70
N LEU A 152 -20.27 -14.43 0.30
CA LEU A 152 -19.60 -13.14 0.09
C LEU A 152 -18.26 -13.31 -0.64
N LEU A 153 -17.47 -14.32 -0.26
CA LEU A 153 -16.22 -14.65 -0.95
C LEU A 153 -16.47 -14.94 -2.44
N GLU A 154 -17.42 -15.84 -2.73
CA GLU A 154 -17.79 -16.22 -4.09
C GLU A 154 -18.26 -15.02 -4.90
N ALA A 155 -19.16 -14.19 -4.35
CA ALA A 155 -19.64 -13.00 -5.03
C ALA A 155 -18.53 -11.97 -5.29
N CYS A 156 -17.60 -11.79 -4.35
CA CYS A 156 -16.46 -10.89 -4.50
C CYS A 156 -15.52 -11.38 -5.60
N CYS A 157 -15.19 -12.66 -5.60
CA CYS A 157 -14.36 -13.29 -6.62
C CYS A 157 -15.00 -13.21 -8.01
N ALA A 158 -16.28 -13.56 -8.14
CA ALA A 158 -17.01 -13.45 -9.41
C ALA A 158 -17.03 -12.01 -9.96
N HIS A 159 -17.15 -11.00 -9.08
CA HIS A 159 -17.05 -9.60 -9.48
C HIS A 159 -15.65 -9.23 -9.97
N LEU A 160 -14.62 -9.74 -9.29
CA LEU A 160 -13.21 -9.46 -9.60
C LEU A 160 -12.68 -10.24 -10.81
N GLU A 161 -13.37 -11.27 -11.29
CA GLU A 161 -13.07 -12.00 -12.53
C GLU A 161 -13.82 -11.44 -13.75
N GLY A 162 -14.69 -10.44 -13.54
CA GLY A 162 -15.49 -9.84 -14.60
C GLY A 162 -14.64 -9.21 -15.72
N PRO A 163 -15.25 -8.92 -16.89
CA PRO A 163 -14.56 -8.40 -18.07
C PRO A 163 -13.83 -7.07 -17.84
N ASP A 164 -14.23 -6.29 -16.83
CA ASP A 164 -13.58 -5.04 -16.44
C ASP A 164 -12.29 -5.25 -15.64
N HIS A 165 -12.09 -6.45 -15.08
CA HIS A 165 -11.02 -6.80 -14.15
C HIS A 165 -10.47 -8.21 -14.44
N PRO A 166 -9.67 -8.43 -15.51
CA PRO A 166 -9.09 -9.74 -15.78
C PRO A 166 -7.99 -10.04 -14.75
N ALA A 167 -8.38 -10.62 -13.62
CA ALA A 167 -7.48 -11.11 -12.59
C ALA A 167 -7.53 -12.64 -12.57
N VAL A 168 -6.36 -13.27 -12.39
CA VAL A 168 -6.25 -14.73 -12.27
C VAL A 168 -6.39 -15.10 -10.81
N LEU A 169 -7.40 -15.90 -10.47
CA LEU A 169 -7.58 -16.48 -9.14
C LEU A 169 -6.71 -17.73 -8.98
N GLU A 170 -5.90 -17.75 -7.92
CA GLU A 170 -5.19 -18.91 -7.41
C GLU A 170 -5.69 -19.20 -6.00
N ALA A 171 -6.15 -20.42 -5.76
CA ALA A 171 -6.51 -20.82 -4.41
C ALA A 171 -5.27 -20.94 -3.53
N THR A 172 -5.27 -20.25 -2.39
CA THR A 172 -4.35 -20.53 -1.29
C THR A 172 -5.09 -21.41 -0.28
N GLY A 173 -4.41 -22.30 0.44
CA GLY A 173 -5.09 -23.13 1.45
C GLY A 173 -5.89 -22.30 2.47
N GLU A 174 -6.83 -22.95 3.17
CA GLU A 174 -7.65 -22.37 4.26
C GLU A 174 -8.46 -21.12 3.88
N GLY A 175 -9.38 -21.26 2.91
CA GLY A 175 -10.45 -20.28 2.68
C GLY A 175 -10.01 -18.88 2.22
N SER A 176 -8.79 -18.76 1.71
CA SER A 176 -8.24 -17.52 1.17
C SER A 176 -7.89 -17.71 -0.31
N LEU A 177 -8.17 -16.70 -1.13
CA LEU A 177 -7.86 -16.73 -2.56
C LEU A 177 -6.89 -15.61 -2.89
N LYS A 178 -5.92 -15.88 -3.75
CA LYS A 178 -4.96 -14.90 -4.25
C LYS A 178 -5.33 -14.56 -5.69
N LEU A 179 -5.52 -13.28 -5.97
CA LEU A 179 -5.66 -12.73 -7.31
C LEU A 179 -4.31 -12.18 -7.78
N GLN A 180 -3.92 -12.53 -9.00
CA GLN A 180 -2.81 -11.91 -9.70
C GLN A 180 -3.32 -11.17 -10.93
N ARG A 181 -3.01 -9.87 -11.03
CA ARG A 181 -3.36 -9.09 -12.22
C ARG A 181 -2.34 -9.41 -13.33
N VAL A 182 -2.84 -9.82 -14.50
CA VAL A 182 -2.04 -10.05 -15.71
C VAL A 182 -1.63 -8.73 -16.33
#